data_AF-A0AA48L457-F1
#
_entry.id   AF-A0AA48L457-F1
#
_cell.length_a   1.000
_cell.length_b   1.000
_cell.length_c   1.000
_cell.angle_alpha   90.00
_cell.angle_beta   90.00
_cell.angle_gamma   90.00
#
_symmetry.space_group_name_H-M   'P 1'
#
loop_
_entity.id
_entity.type
_entity.pdbx_description
1 polymer ?
#
loop_
_entity_poly.entity_id
_entity_poly.type
_entity_poly.pdbx_seq_one_letter_code
_entity_poly.pdbx_strand_id
1 'polypeptide(L)'
;MSPTDITDDPDWTEGDTEVTSSDGVRFKINAYNLFWASPVFAEAHARPFSNKDMELTDPDLETANILRLFFTVITTLHLPLDPFKDGDLKTLTNFLLFLSKWDAGQLYTFVLESIHTAVRGAKLPPLRVFQLGAILDNVDTCLVALHHTAGYDPWWEPWWTAGDDFRPFNPCVKHCK
;
A
#
# COMPACT_ATOMS: atom_id res chain seq x y z
N MET A 1 -20.50 0.49 -24.50
CA MET A 1 -19.05 0.62 -24.31
C MET A 1 -18.40 0.18 -25.61
N SER A 2 -17.57 1.02 -26.21
CA SER A 2 -16.76 0.57 -27.35
C SER A 2 -15.78 -0.50 -26.87
N PRO A 3 -15.46 -1.52 -27.69
CA PRO A 3 -14.43 -2.48 -27.32
C PRO A 3 -13.13 -1.71 -27.06
N THR A 4 -12.56 -1.88 -25.87
CA THR A 4 -11.26 -1.32 -25.51
C THR A 4 -10.20 -2.11 -26.26
N ASP A 5 -9.35 -1.43 -27.03
CA ASP A 5 -8.22 -2.09 -27.69
C ASP A 5 -7.30 -2.69 -26.64
N ILE A 6 -7.12 -4.01 -26.68
CA ILE A 6 -6.25 -4.72 -25.75
C ILE A 6 -4.79 -4.49 -26.18
N THR A 7 -3.97 -4.05 -25.23
CA THR A 7 -2.53 -3.82 -25.42
C THR A 7 -1.72 -4.74 -24.51
N ASP A 8 -0.59 -5.26 -24.98
CA ASP A 8 0.27 -6.11 -24.15
C ASP A 8 1.20 -5.24 -23.28
N ASP A 9 1.39 -5.66 -22.02
CA ASP A 9 2.35 -5.04 -21.14
C ASP A 9 3.80 -5.31 -21.60
N PRO A 10 4.72 -4.31 -21.59
CA PRO A 10 6.07 -4.50 -22.10
C PRO A 10 6.95 -5.39 -21.22
N ASP A 11 6.70 -5.45 -19.90
CA ASP A 11 7.56 -6.13 -18.94
C ASP A 11 7.03 -7.53 -18.60
N TRP A 12 5.71 -7.73 -18.69
CA TRP A 12 5.03 -8.97 -18.33
C TRP A 12 4.56 -9.74 -19.56
N THR A 13 5.52 -10.22 -20.37
CA THR A 13 5.27 -10.90 -21.65
C THR A 13 5.41 -12.43 -21.61
N GLU A 14 5.82 -12.99 -20.47
CA GLU A 14 6.08 -14.43 -20.30
C GLU A 14 5.22 -15.07 -19.21
N GLY A 15 4.70 -16.27 -19.46
CA GLY A 15 3.86 -17.00 -18.51
C GLY A 15 2.90 -17.97 -19.20
N ASP A 16 2.20 -18.77 -18.39
CA ASP A 16 1.23 -19.76 -18.85
C ASP A 16 -0.24 -19.34 -18.62
N THR A 17 -0.45 -18.16 -18.02
CA THR A 17 -1.75 -17.55 -17.74
C THR A 17 -1.78 -16.12 -18.27
N GLU A 18 -2.89 -15.74 -18.92
CA GLU A 18 -3.14 -14.37 -19.37
C GLU A 18 -4.10 -13.67 -18.41
N VAL A 19 -3.74 -12.45 -17.98
CA VAL A 19 -4.60 -11.59 -17.16
C VAL A 19 -4.77 -10.28 -17.87
N THR A 20 -6.00 -9.83 -18.07
CA THR A 20 -6.32 -8.53 -18.68
C THR A 20 -6.89 -7.61 -17.61
N SER A 21 -6.27 -6.45 -17.41
CA SER A 21 -6.74 -5.42 -16.49
C SER A 21 -8.01 -4.72 -16.99
N SER A 22 -8.69 -4.02 -16.09
CA SER A 22 -9.92 -3.27 -16.40
C SER A 22 -9.72 -2.14 -17.42
N ASP A 23 -8.48 -1.66 -17.57
CA ASP A 23 -8.07 -0.64 -18.54
C ASP A 23 -7.48 -1.22 -19.83
N GLY A 24 -7.65 -2.53 -20.07
CA GLY A 24 -7.33 -3.17 -21.36
C GLY A 24 -5.86 -3.50 -21.57
N VAL A 25 -5.08 -3.68 -20.51
CA VAL A 25 -3.69 -4.14 -20.59
C VAL A 25 -3.61 -5.62 -20.28
N ARG A 26 -3.00 -6.39 -21.17
CA ARG A 26 -2.80 -7.82 -21.03
C ARG A 26 -1.41 -8.13 -20.48
N PHE A 27 -1.40 -9.01 -19.49
CA PHE A 27 -0.21 -9.48 -18.82
C PHE A 27 -0.10 -10.99 -18.97
N LYS A 28 1.13 -11.48 -19.13
CA LYS A 28 1.46 -12.89 -19.04
C LYS A 28 2.26 -13.12 -17.76
N ILE A 29 1.82 -14.12 -17.00
CA ILE A 29 2.46 -14.51 -15.74
C ILE A 29 2.31 -16.00 -15.51
N ASN A 30 3.24 -16.60 -14.76
CA ASN A 30 3.12 -17.98 -14.33
C ASN A 30 1.99 -18.14 -13.30
N ALA A 31 1.09 -19.07 -13.54
CA ALA A 31 -0.10 -19.35 -12.73
C ALA A 31 0.26 -19.64 -11.27
N TYR A 32 1.39 -20.31 -11.03
CA TYR A 32 1.84 -20.64 -9.68
C TYR A 32 2.02 -19.40 -8.78
N ASN A 33 2.46 -18.26 -9.35
CA ASN A 33 2.61 -17.01 -8.60
C ASN A 33 1.25 -16.47 -8.16
N LEU A 34 0.26 -16.51 -9.05
CA LEU A 34 -1.12 -16.09 -8.75
C LEU A 34 -1.75 -16.97 -7.68
N PHE A 35 -1.62 -18.30 -7.82
CA PHE A 35 -2.25 -19.27 -6.91
C PHE A 35 -1.64 -19.24 -5.51
N TRP A 36 -0.32 -19.03 -5.43
CA TRP A 36 0.34 -18.85 -4.14
C TRP A 36 -0.11 -17.56 -3.45
N ALA A 37 -0.28 -16.48 -4.23
CA ALA A 37 -0.64 -15.17 -3.69
C ALA A 37 -2.10 -15.07 -3.23
N SER A 38 -3.03 -15.76 -3.91
CA SER A 38 -4.46 -15.69 -3.63
C SER A 38 -5.19 -17.01 -3.93
N PRO A 39 -5.99 -17.53 -2.97
CA PRO A 39 -6.84 -18.69 -3.22
C PRO A 39 -7.94 -18.40 -4.25
N VAL A 40 -8.40 -17.14 -4.35
CA VAL A 40 -9.42 -16.74 -5.33
C VAL A 40 -8.94 -16.95 -6.75
N PHE A 41 -7.66 -16.64 -7.05
CA PHE A 41 -7.09 -16.94 -8.36
C PHE A 41 -6.96 -18.44 -8.64
N ALA A 42 -6.59 -19.23 -7.63
CA ALA A 42 -6.52 -20.69 -7.76
C ALA A 42 -7.90 -21.30 -8.04
N GLU A 43 -8.94 -20.86 -7.32
CA GLU A 43 -10.32 -21.30 -7.52
C GLU A 43 -10.88 -20.86 -8.87
N ALA A 44 -10.59 -19.63 -9.30
CA ALA A 44 -11.01 -19.11 -10.59
C ALA A 44 -10.44 -19.97 -11.73
N HIS A 45 -9.16 -20.33 -11.65
CA HIS A 45 -8.49 -21.15 -12.66
C HIS A 45 -8.95 -22.62 -12.68
N ALA A 46 -9.36 -23.17 -11.53
CA ALA A 46 -9.82 -24.55 -11.43
C ALA A 46 -11.18 -24.81 -12.10
N ARG A 47 -11.90 -23.77 -12.55
CA ARG A 47 -13.24 -23.92 -13.12
C ARG A 47 -13.15 -24.43 -14.58
N PRO A 48 -13.91 -25.48 -14.95
CA PRO A 48 -13.80 -26.12 -16.26
C PRO A 48 -14.22 -25.25 -17.47
N PHE A 49 -14.78 -24.07 -17.23
CA PHE A 49 -15.22 -23.13 -18.27
C PHE A 49 -14.43 -21.82 -18.31
N SER A 50 -13.42 -21.65 -17.44
CA SER A 50 -12.49 -20.54 -17.62
C SER A 50 -11.57 -20.89 -18.78
N ASN A 51 -11.68 -20.17 -19.88
CA ASN A 51 -10.52 -20.00 -20.75
C ASN A 51 -9.36 -19.53 -19.84
N LYS A 52 -8.11 -19.85 -20.20
CA LYS A 52 -6.92 -19.46 -19.40
C LYS A 52 -6.72 -17.95 -19.28
N ASP A 53 -7.65 -17.18 -19.82
CA ASP A 53 -7.67 -15.73 -19.89
C ASP A 53 -8.60 -15.23 -18.80
N MET A 54 -8.05 -14.43 -17.89
CA MET A 54 -8.78 -13.82 -16.80
C MET A 54 -8.93 -12.33 -17.06
N GLU A 55 -10.17 -11.86 -17.23
CA GLU A 55 -10.47 -10.45 -17.40
C GLU A 55 -10.93 -9.85 -16.07
N LEU A 56 -10.23 -8.80 -15.64
CA LEU A 56 -10.55 -8.04 -14.45
C LEU A 56 -11.36 -6.80 -14.85
N THR A 57 -12.33 -6.41 -14.04
CA THR A 57 -13.40 -5.47 -14.45
C THR A 57 -13.55 -4.25 -13.54
N ASP A 58 -12.88 -4.21 -12.40
CA ASP A 58 -12.95 -3.11 -11.44
C ASP A 58 -12.01 -1.96 -11.81
N PRO A 59 -12.54 -0.82 -12.28
CA PRO A 59 -11.72 0.27 -12.80
C PRO A 59 -10.89 0.99 -11.73
N ASP A 60 -11.17 0.78 -10.45
CA ASP A 60 -10.44 1.44 -9.36
C ASP A 60 -9.31 0.56 -8.81
N LEU A 61 -9.56 -0.75 -8.73
CA LEU A 61 -8.65 -1.71 -8.08
C LEU A 61 -7.91 -2.62 -9.07
N GLU A 62 -8.45 -2.87 -10.25
CA GLU A 62 -7.95 -3.87 -11.21
C GLU A 62 -7.31 -3.25 -12.45
N THR A 63 -6.71 -2.07 -12.28
CA THR A 63 -5.98 -1.35 -13.34
C THR A 63 -4.59 -1.96 -13.61
N ALA A 64 -4.03 -1.66 -14.78
CA ALA A 64 -2.68 -2.07 -15.15
C ALA A 64 -1.63 -1.63 -14.13
N ASN A 65 -1.78 -0.43 -13.54
CA ASN A 65 -0.83 0.08 -12.55
C ASN A 65 -0.83 -0.77 -11.27
N ILE A 66 -2.00 -1.18 -10.79
CA ILE A 66 -2.13 -2.03 -9.61
C ILE A 66 -1.63 -3.45 -9.89
N LEU A 67 -1.92 -3.99 -11.08
CA LEU A 67 -1.44 -5.32 -11.47
C LEU A 67 0.09 -5.37 -11.61
N ARG A 68 0.73 -4.35 -12.19
CA ARG A 68 2.21 -4.27 -12.23
C ARG A 68 2.79 -4.35 -10.82
N LEU A 69 2.25 -3.57 -9.89
CA LEU A 69 2.69 -3.59 -8.50
C LEU A 69 2.47 -4.96 -7.85
N PHE A 70 1.29 -5.55 -8.05
CA PHE A 70 0.99 -6.89 -7.55
C PHE A 70 1.97 -7.93 -8.07
N PHE A 71 2.20 -7.95 -9.39
CA PHE A 71 3.10 -8.91 -10.04
C PHE A 71 4.54 -8.70 -9.61
N THR A 72 5.02 -7.46 -9.49
CA THR A 72 6.34 -7.17 -8.92
C THR A 72 6.47 -7.74 -7.52
N VAL A 73 5.48 -7.52 -6.64
CA VAL A 73 5.56 -7.98 -5.25
C VAL A 73 5.56 -9.51 -5.18
N ILE A 74 4.73 -10.22 -5.94
CA ILE A 74 4.67 -11.69 -5.85
C ILE A 74 5.88 -12.40 -6.50
N THR A 75 6.54 -11.79 -7.49
CA THR A 75 7.73 -12.40 -8.10
C THR A 75 9.02 -12.04 -7.38
N THR A 76 9.12 -10.85 -6.80
CA THR A 76 10.35 -10.36 -6.17
C THR A 76 10.32 -10.41 -4.64
N LEU A 77 9.14 -10.59 -4.04
CA LEU A 77 8.91 -10.42 -2.60
C LEU A 77 9.44 -9.07 -2.09
N HIS A 78 9.27 -8.03 -2.90
CA HIS A 78 9.70 -6.68 -2.61
C HIS A 78 8.62 -5.67 -2.98
N LEU A 79 8.30 -4.77 -2.04
CA LEU A 79 7.44 -3.61 -2.30
C LEU A 79 8.30 -2.43 -2.79
N PRO A 80 8.18 -1.97 -4.04
CA PRO A 80 8.91 -0.79 -4.51
C PRO A 80 8.37 0.46 -3.81
N LEU A 81 9.12 0.98 -2.84
CA LEU A 81 8.68 2.11 -2.00
C LEU A 81 8.91 3.48 -2.64
N ASP A 82 9.81 3.57 -3.62
CA ASP A 82 10.21 4.84 -4.24
C ASP A 82 9.03 5.63 -4.84
N PRO A 83 8.07 5.00 -5.55
CA PRO A 83 6.90 5.71 -6.07
C PRO A 83 6.02 6.35 -4.99
N PHE A 84 6.07 5.88 -3.75
CA PHE A 84 5.19 6.35 -2.67
C PHE A 84 5.81 7.46 -1.82
N LYS A 85 7.10 7.78 -2.03
CA LYS A 85 7.79 8.84 -1.29
C LYS A 85 7.18 10.22 -1.51
N ASP A 86 6.77 10.49 -2.75
CA ASP A 86 6.22 11.79 -3.15
C ASP A 86 4.70 11.91 -2.92
N GLY A 87 4.09 10.90 -2.30
CA GLY A 87 2.72 10.98 -1.81
C GLY A 87 1.66 10.38 -2.73
N ASP A 88 2.00 9.44 -3.62
CA ASP A 88 0.99 8.60 -4.29
C ASP A 88 0.35 7.59 -3.32
N LEU A 89 -0.38 8.13 -2.35
CA LEU A 89 -1.12 7.35 -1.36
C LEU A 89 -2.27 6.57 -2.01
N LYS A 90 -2.81 7.09 -3.12
CA LYS A 90 -3.95 6.49 -3.80
C LYS A 90 -3.58 5.13 -4.38
N THR A 91 -2.47 5.03 -5.10
CA THR A 91 -2.02 3.74 -5.65
C THR A 91 -1.75 2.71 -4.54
N LEU A 92 -1.08 3.12 -3.46
CA LEU A 92 -0.80 2.21 -2.34
C LEU A 92 -2.08 1.74 -1.62
N THR A 93 -3.04 2.64 -1.45
CA THR A 93 -4.35 2.32 -0.87
C THR A 93 -5.11 1.35 -1.76
N ASN A 94 -5.23 1.66 -3.05
CA ASN A 94 -5.92 0.79 -4.02
C ASN A 94 -5.24 -0.58 -4.13
N PHE A 95 -3.92 -0.63 -3.99
CA PHE A 95 -3.21 -1.91 -3.95
C PHE A 95 -3.58 -2.75 -2.73
N LEU A 96 -3.60 -2.17 -1.52
CA LEU A 96 -4.03 -2.88 -0.32
C LEU A 96 -5.49 -3.31 -0.39
N LEU A 97 -6.38 -2.49 -0.97
CA LEU A 97 -7.76 -2.85 -1.23
C LEU A 97 -7.89 -3.97 -2.27
N PHE A 98 -7.07 -3.97 -3.32
CA PHE A 98 -6.98 -5.06 -4.29
C PHE A 98 -6.57 -6.37 -3.60
N LEU A 99 -5.54 -6.34 -2.75
CA LEU A 99 -5.12 -7.53 -1.99
C LEU A 99 -6.23 -8.06 -1.09
N SER A 100 -6.99 -7.16 -0.43
CA SER A 100 -8.15 -7.56 0.37
C SER A 100 -9.27 -8.14 -0.48
N LYS A 101 -9.57 -7.56 -1.65
CA LYS A 101 -10.62 -8.03 -2.57
C LYS A 101 -10.35 -9.44 -3.07
N TRP A 102 -9.09 -9.73 -3.38
CA TRP A 102 -8.65 -11.01 -3.90
C TRP A 102 -8.22 -12.00 -2.81
N ASP A 103 -8.54 -11.75 -1.54
CA ASP A 103 -8.18 -12.62 -0.40
C ASP A 103 -6.69 -12.99 -0.34
N ALA A 104 -5.82 -12.04 -0.69
CA ALA A 104 -4.37 -12.21 -0.68
C ALA A 104 -3.79 -11.91 0.71
N GLY A 105 -4.34 -12.52 1.76
CA GLY A 105 -4.09 -12.16 3.16
C GLY A 105 -2.62 -12.18 3.57
N GLN A 106 -1.85 -13.19 3.14
CA GLN A 106 -0.41 -13.27 3.43
C GLN A 106 0.36 -12.10 2.82
N LEU A 107 0.01 -11.73 1.58
CA LEU A 107 0.64 -10.61 0.89
C LEU A 107 0.22 -9.27 1.49
N TYR A 108 -1.04 -9.14 1.89
CA TYR A 108 -1.56 -7.97 2.59
C TYR A 108 -0.75 -7.68 3.86
N THR A 109 -0.55 -8.69 4.71
CA THR A 109 0.27 -8.57 5.92
C THR A 109 1.72 -8.23 5.58
N PHE A 110 2.32 -8.89 4.59
CA PHE A 110 3.68 -8.60 4.14
C PHE A 110 3.86 -7.14 3.68
N VAL A 111 2.90 -6.62 2.91
CA VAL A 111 2.94 -5.23 2.41
C VAL A 111 2.79 -4.25 3.57
N LEU A 112 1.89 -4.48 4.53
CA LEU A 112 1.76 -3.64 5.72
C LEU A 112 3.06 -3.63 6.55
N GLU A 113 3.68 -4.78 6.80
CA GLU A 113 4.95 -4.84 7.54
C GLU A 113 6.10 -4.16 6.78
N SER A 114 6.09 -4.23 5.45
CA SER A 114 7.04 -3.49 4.61
C SER A 114 6.86 -1.98 4.76
N ILE A 115 5.62 -1.49 4.80
CA ILE A 115 5.28 -0.08 5.05
C ILE A 115 5.70 0.33 6.46
N HIS A 116 5.39 -0.48 7.48
CA HIS A 116 5.75 -0.20 8.87
C HIS A 116 7.27 -0.10 9.05
N THR A 117 8.00 -1.04 8.44
CA THR A 117 9.47 -1.04 8.40
C THR A 117 10.02 0.18 7.67
N ALA A 118 9.35 0.60 6.58
CA ALA A 118 9.73 1.81 5.85
C ALA A 118 9.54 3.08 6.68
N VAL A 119 8.48 3.19 7.48
CA VAL A 119 8.28 4.31 8.41
C VAL A 119 9.35 4.32 9.51
N ARG A 120 9.63 3.16 10.12
CA ARG A 120 10.70 3.01 11.12
C ARG A 120 12.06 3.43 10.58
N GLY A 121 12.32 3.12 9.31
CA GLY A 121 13.55 3.50 8.60
C GLY A 121 13.54 4.88 7.94
N ALA A 122 12.57 5.74 8.26
CA ALA A 122 12.40 7.09 7.66
C ALA A 122 12.34 7.11 6.12
N LYS A 123 11.91 6.00 5.49
CA LYS A 123 11.73 5.87 4.04
C LYS A 123 10.34 6.33 3.58
N LEU A 124 9.35 6.32 4.47
CA LEU A 124 8.00 6.83 4.23
C LEU A 124 7.62 7.88 5.28
N PRO A 125 6.94 8.98 4.91
CA PRO A 125 6.48 9.98 5.86
C PRO A 125 5.41 9.41 6.81
N PRO A 126 5.57 9.51 8.15
CA PRO A 126 4.61 8.97 9.10
C PRO A 126 3.18 9.49 8.90
N LEU A 127 3.00 10.78 8.61
CA LEU A 127 1.67 11.36 8.35
C LEU A 127 0.94 10.67 7.19
N ARG A 128 1.66 10.25 6.14
CA ARG A 128 1.06 9.53 5.01
C ARG A 128 0.63 8.13 5.40
N VAL A 129 1.43 7.44 6.20
CA VAL A 129 1.06 6.12 6.71
C VAL A 129 -0.08 6.19 7.71
N PHE A 130 -0.18 7.27 8.50
CA PHE A 130 -1.37 7.52 9.33
C PHE A 130 -2.64 7.67 8.49
N GLN A 131 -2.58 8.47 7.41
CA GLN A 131 -3.70 8.61 6.47
C GLN A 131 -4.07 7.28 5.83
N LEU A 132 -3.07 6.47 5.42
CA LEU A 132 -3.30 5.12 4.89
C LEU A 132 -4.05 4.25 5.88
N GLY A 133 -3.57 4.16 7.13
CA GLY A 133 -4.20 3.38 8.18
C GLY A 133 -5.65 3.83 8.43
N ALA A 134 -5.89 5.14 8.44
CA ALA A 134 -7.24 5.68 8.63
C ALA A 134 -8.20 5.33 7.47
N ILE A 135 -7.72 5.35 6.21
CA ILE A 135 -8.52 4.98 5.04
C ILE A 135 -8.85 3.48 5.05
N LEU A 136 -7.91 2.65 5.49
CA LEU A 136 -8.06 1.19 5.56
C LEU A 136 -8.73 0.69 6.84
N ASP A 137 -9.13 1.60 7.74
CA ASP A 137 -9.62 1.29 9.09
C ASP A 137 -8.68 0.35 9.87
N ASN A 138 -7.37 0.55 9.71
CA ASN A 138 -6.32 -0.27 10.33
C ASN A 138 -5.63 0.50 11.47
N VAL A 139 -6.11 0.24 12.69
CA VAL A 139 -5.63 0.90 13.92
C VAL A 139 -4.13 0.71 14.14
N ASP A 140 -3.60 -0.48 13.90
CA ASP A 140 -2.17 -0.78 14.10
C ASP A 140 -1.27 0.06 13.20
N THR A 141 -1.67 0.25 11.93
CA THR A 141 -0.95 1.11 10.99
C THR A 141 -0.99 2.58 11.43
N CYS A 142 -2.13 3.05 11.95
CA CYS A 142 -2.21 4.39 12.55
C CYS A 142 -1.28 4.53 13.77
N LEU A 143 -1.24 3.54 14.66
CA LEU A 143 -0.37 3.56 15.84
C LEU A 143 1.10 3.56 15.46
N VAL A 144 1.51 2.72 14.50
CA VAL A 144 2.89 2.70 13.99
C VAL A 144 3.29 4.06 13.45
N ALA A 145 2.41 4.73 12.69
CA ALA A 145 2.66 6.07 12.21
C ALA A 145 2.80 7.09 13.36
N LEU A 146 1.88 7.07 14.33
CA LEU A 146 1.88 8.02 15.46
C LEU A 146 3.13 7.89 16.33
N HIS A 147 3.56 6.66 16.63
CA HIS A 147 4.79 6.43 17.40
C HIS A 147 6.03 7.03 16.75
N HIS A 148 6.04 7.17 15.42
CA HIS A 148 7.16 7.77 14.68
C HIS A 148 6.97 9.27 14.41
N THR A 149 5.76 9.82 14.56
CA THR A 149 5.57 11.29 14.61
C THR A 149 6.04 11.89 15.93
N ALA A 150 5.84 11.18 17.06
CA ALA A 150 6.18 11.66 18.40
C ALA A 150 7.70 11.75 18.67
N GLY A 151 8.53 11.13 17.82
CA GLY A 151 9.99 11.20 17.88
C GLY A 151 10.63 12.02 16.76
N TYR A 152 9.84 12.56 15.81
CA TYR A 152 10.38 13.41 14.74
C TYR A 152 10.32 14.86 15.17
N ASP A 153 11.31 15.24 15.97
CA ASP A 153 11.59 16.64 16.18
C ASP A 153 13.09 16.91 16.05
N PRO A 154 13.50 17.72 15.07
CA PRO A 154 14.84 18.29 15.04
C PRO A 154 15.13 19.25 16.22
N TRP A 155 14.11 19.61 17.03
CA TRP A 155 14.13 20.66 18.06
C TRP A 155 13.51 20.28 19.43
N TRP A 156 12.97 19.07 19.63
CA TRP A 156 12.52 18.61 20.96
C TRP A 156 13.74 17.99 21.64
N GLU A 157 14.33 18.72 22.57
CA GLU A 157 14.54 18.05 23.85
C GLU A 157 13.15 17.73 24.42
N PRO A 158 12.93 16.51 24.94
CA PRO A 158 11.63 16.16 25.50
C PRO A 158 11.22 17.21 26.54
N TRP A 159 10.05 17.84 26.37
CA TRP A 159 9.55 18.80 27.37
C TRP A 159 9.33 18.14 28.75
N TRP A 160 9.33 16.81 28.82
CA TRP A 160 9.30 16.04 30.06
C TRP A 160 10.68 15.59 30.58
N THR A 161 11.79 15.87 29.87
CA THR A 161 13.16 15.75 30.42
C THR A 161 13.70 17.06 30.98
N ALA A 162 12.95 18.16 30.87
CA ALA A 162 13.13 19.29 31.77
C ALA A 162 12.65 18.83 33.16
N GLY A 163 13.61 18.34 33.96
CA GLY A 163 13.37 18.09 35.38
C GLY A 163 12.72 19.31 35.99
N ASP A 164 11.62 19.06 36.70
CA ASP A 164 11.13 19.86 37.81
C ASP A 164 11.34 21.38 37.67
N ASP A 165 10.34 22.07 37.14
CA ASP A 165 9.89 23.31 37.76
C ASP A 165 8.46 23.63 37.31
N PHE A 166 7.51 23.16 38.12
CA PHE A 166 6.18 23.77 38.24
C PHE A 166 6.35 25.27 38.51
N ARG A 167 6.35 26.10 37.47
CA ARG A 167 6.10 27.53 37.65
C ARG A 167 4.60 27.77 37.47
N PRO A 168 3.87 28.18 38.53
CA PRO A 168 2.48 28.51 38.40
C PRO A 168 2.36 29.74 37.48
N PHE A 169 1.27 29.75 36.71
CA PHE A 169 0.77 30.90 35.96
C PHE A 169 1.16 32.23 36.61
N ASN A 170 2.13 32.94 36.01
CA ASN A 170 2.41 34.30 36.42
C ASN A 170 1.48 35.21 35.61
N PRO A 171 0.48 35.86 36.23
CA PRO A 171 -0.42 36.75 35.52
C PRO A 171 0.35 37.97 35.02
N CYS A 172 -0.01 38.42 33.82
CA CYS A 172 0.44 39.68 33.23
C CYS A 172 0.43 40.83 34.27
N VAL A 173 1.61 41.24 34.74
CA VAL A 173 1.77 42.53 35.41
C VAL A 173 2.19 43.54 34.35
N LYS A 174 1.16 44.23 33.83
CA LYS A 174 1.29 45.59 33.29
C LYS A 174 1.88 46.49 34.38
N HIS A 175 2.80 47.39 34.05
CA HIS A 175 2.89 48.82 34.46
C HIS A 175 4.34 49.29 34.22
N CYS A 176 4.57 50.21 33.28
CA CYS A 176 4.54 51.67 33.52
C CYS A 176 5.56 52.13 34.56
N LYS A 177 6.78 52.47 34.13
CA LYS A 177 7.28 53.85 33.98
C LYS A 177 8.66 53.85 33.33
#